data_AF-W8CEX1-F1
#
_entry.id   AF-W8CEX1-F1
#
_cell.length_a   1.000
_cell.length_b   1.000
_cell.length_c   1.000
_cell.angle_alpha   90.00
_cell.angle_beta   90.00
_cell.angle_gamma   90.00
#
_symmetry.space_group_name_H-M   'P 1'
#
loop_
_entity.id
_entity.type
_entity.pdbx_description
1 polymer ?
#
loop_
_entity_poly.entity_id
_entity_poly.type
_entity_poly.pdbx_seq_one_letter_code
_entity_poly.pdbx_strand_id
1 'polypeptide(L)'
;DIEYFRRDPRPFFKFAKEIYPGQFQPSPCHRFISMLDKQEKLLRNYTQNIDTLEQVAGVQRIIQCHGSFATASCLVCKQKVDCEAIREDVFNQVVPRCLRCPDIPLAIMKPDIVFFGENLPEMFHR
;
A
#
# COMPACT_ATOMS: atom_id res chain seq x y z
N ASP A 1 -7.94 11.09 -1.50
CA ASP A 1 -8.82 11.51 -2.60
C ASP A 1 -8.02 11.36 -3.90
N ILE A 2 -8.54 10.60 -4.87
CA ILE A 2 -7.84 10.32 -6.13
C ILE A 2 -7.72 11.56 -7.03
N GLU A 3 -8.70 12.44 -7.04
CA GLU A 3 -8.69 13.64 -7.87
C GLU A 3 -7.67 14.65 -7.33
N TYR A 4 -7.59 14.82 -6.00
CA TYR A 4 -6.54 15.62 -5.40
C TYR A 4 -5.14 15.07 -5.71
N PHE A 5 -4.96 13.74 -5.66
CA PHE A 5 -3.67 13.11 -5.97
C PHE A 5 -3.21 13.34 -7.41
N ARG A 6 -4.13 13.28 -8.38
CA ARG A 6 -3.84 13.60 -9.79
C ARG A 6 -3.43 15.07 -9.98
N ARG A 7 -3.99 15.98 -9.17
CA ARG A 7 -3.66 17.40 -9.20
C ARG A 7 -2.33 17.70 -8.51
N ASP A 8 -2.13 17.16 -7.32
CA ASP A 8 -0.92 17.35 -6.52
C ASP A 8 -0.64 16.11 -5.64
N PRO A 9 0.30 15.23 -6.06
CA PRO A 9 0.64 14.04 -5.29
C PRO A 9 1.64 14.33 -4.16
N ARG A 10 2.24 15.52 -4.09
CA ARG A 10 3.33 15.83 -3.15
C ARG A 10 2.90 15.68 -1.68
N PRO A 11 1.71 16.13 -1.24
CA PRO A 11 1.27 15.93 0.15
C PRO A 11 1.17 14.45 0.53
N PHE A 12 0.71 13.60 -0.40
CA PHE A 12 0.67 12.16 -0.16
C PHE A 12 2.08 11.59 0.01
N PHE A 13 3.03 11.90 -0.87
CA PHE A 13 4.38 11.35 -0.77
C PHE A 13 5.17 11.89 0.43
N LYS A 14 4.89 13.13 0.87
CA LYS A 14 5.41 13.65 2.14
C LYS A 14 4.95 12.78 3.33
N PHE A 15 3.67 12.42 3.36
CA PHE A 15 3.11 11.53 4.38
C PHE A 15 3.56 10.08 4.23
N ALA A 16 3.66 9.57 3.00
CA ALA A 16 4.04 8.19 2.71
C ALA A 16 5.39 7.79 3.32
N LYS A 17 6.34 8.74 3.39
CA LYS A 17 7.64 8.55 4.06
C LYS A 17 7.51 8.21 5.54
N GLU A 18 6.52 8.78 6.23
CA GLU A 18 6.32 8.63 7.69
C GLU A 18 5.70 7.28 8.06
N ILE A 19 5.00 6.64 7.12
CA ILE A 19 4.28 5.38 7.34
C ILE A 19 4.79 4.25 6.43
N TYR A 20 5.97 4.43 5.84
CA TYR A 20 6.53 3.48 4.90
C TYR A 20 6.86 2.14 5.61
N PRO A 21 6.56 0.98 4.98
CA PRO A 21 6.88 -0.32 5.58
C PRO A 21 8.34 -0.47 5.99
N GLY A 22 8.56 -1.25 7.06
CA GLY A 22 9.88 -1.54 7.62
C GLY A 22 10.36 -0.58 8.71
N GLN A 23 9.59 0.46 9.04
CA GLN A 23 9.91 1.39 10.14
C GLN A 23 9.28 1.00 11.49
N PHE A 24 8.31 0.08 11.49
CA PHE A 24 7.49 -0.23 12.66
C PHE A 24 7.47 -1.72 12.98
N GLN A 25 7.19 -2.04 14.25
CA GLN A 25 7.08 -3.40 14.75
C GLN A 25 5.62 -3.76 15.04
N PRO A 26 5.18 -5.01 14.78
CA PRO A 26 3.81 -5.42 15.07
C PRO A 26 3.46 -5.29 16.55
N SER A 27 2.24 -4.82 16.83
CA SER A 27 1.71 -4.71 18.19
C SER A 27 1.30 -6.08 18.78
N PRO A 28 0.99 -6.18 20.08
CA PRO A 28 0.43 -7.40 20.67
C PRO A 28 -0.83 -7.91 19.96
N CYS A 29 -1.70 -7.02 19.47
CA CYS A 29 -2.90 -7.42 18.71
C CYS A 29 -2.55 -8.14 17.41
N HIS A 30 -1.56 -7.64 16.66
CA HIS A 30 -1.09 -8.30 15.44
C HIS A 30 -0.53 -9.69 15.73
N ARG A 31 0.26 -9.83 16.81
CA ARG A 31 0.82 -11.11 17.24
C ARG A 31 -0.26 -12.09 17.71
N PHE A 32 -1.29 -11.60 18.40
CA PHE A 32 -2.45 -12.39 18.78
C PHE A 32 -3.21 -12.93 17.56
N ILE A 33 -3.47 -12.08 16.56
CA ILE A 33 -4.13 -12.51 15.31
C ILE A 33 -3.25 -13.54 14.57
N SER A 34 -1.94 -13.31 14.49
CA SER A 34 -0.98 -14.27 13.93
C SER A 34 -0.99 -15.62 14.67
N MET A 35 -1.11 -15.61 16.00
CA MET A 35 -1.26 -16.83 16.80
C MET A 35 -2.56 -17.56 16.43
N LEU A 36 -3.70 -16.87 16.31
CA LEU A 36 -4.96 -17.49 15.89
C LEU A 36 -4.88 -18.09 14.49
N ASP A 37 -4.17 -17.43 13.57
CA ASP A 37 -3.96 -17.94 12.21
C ASP A 37 -3.10 -19.22 12.19
N LYS A 38 -2.00 -19.23 12.96
CA LYS A 38 -1.15 -20.42 13.13
C LYS A 38 -1.84 -21.59 13.80
N GLN A 39 -2.84 -21.33 14.64
CA GLN A 39 -3.69 -22.34 15.26
C GLN A 39 -4.89 -22.73 14.38
N GLU A 40 -4.97 -22.21 13.16
CA GLU A 40 -6.05 -22.46 12.20
C GLU A 40 -7.46 -22.07 12.70
N LYS A 41 -7.51 -21.14 13.66
CA LYS A 41 -8.76 -20.61 14.24
C LYS A 41 -9.21 -19.32 13.57
N LEU A 42 -8.35 -18.68 12.79
CA LEU A 42 -8.68 -17.47 12.05
C LEU A 42 -9.28 -17.84 10.69
N LEU A 43 -10.55 -17.50 10.47
CA LEU A 43 -11.14 -17.61 9.13
C LEU A 43 -10.53 -16.56 8.17
N ARG A 44 -10.51 -15.30 8.61
CA ARG A 44 -9.94 -14.17 7.89
C ARG A 44 -9.69 -12.99 8.83
N ASN A 45 -8.64 -12.21 8.57
CA ASN A 45 -8.41 -10.90 9.16
C ASN A 45 -8.63 -9.81 8.10
N TYR A 46 -9.75 -9.10 8.18
CA TYR A 46 -10.02 -7.92 7.37
C TYR A 46 -9.45 -6.69 8.07
N THR A 47 -8.48 -6.02 7.44
CA THR A 47 -7.83 -4.83 7.98
C THR A 47 -8.07 -3.62 7.08
N GLN A 48 -8.33 -2.48 7.69
CA GLN A 48 -8.37 -1.18 7.02
C GLN A 48 -7.01 -0.49 6.99
N ASN A 49 -6.03 -1.03 7.74
CA ASN A 49 -4.68 -0.49 7.81
C ASN A 49 -3.97 -0.67 6.46
N ILE A 50 -3.04 0.25 6.19
CA ILE A 50 -2.24 0.28 4.96
C ILE A 50 -0.74 0.04 5.24
N ASP A 51 -0.36 -0.04 6.52
CA ASP A 51 1.02 -0.09 7.03
C ASP A 51 1.71 -1.46 6.87
N THR A 52 0.96 -2.50 6.50
CA THR A 52 1.43 -3.89 6.27
C THR A 52 1.93 -4.64 7.51
N LEU A 53 1.66 -4.15 8.73
CA LEU A 53 2.12 -4.80 9.96
C LEU A 53 1.54 -6.19 10.19
N GLU A 54 0.38 -6.50 9.63
CA GLU A 54 -0.19 -7.84 9.65
C GLU A 54 0.70 -8.84 8.89
N GLN A 55 1.29 -8.43 7.76
CA GLN A 55 2.23 -9.26 7.01
C GLN A 55 3.53 -9.46 7.79
N VAL A 56 4.05 -8.39 8.41
CA VAL A 56 5.25 -8.46 9.27
C VAL A 56 5.01 -9.37 10.48
N ALA A 57 3.79 -9.39 11.02
CA ALA A 57 3.39 -10.31 12.09
C ALA A 57 3.23 -11.77 11.62
N GLY A 58 3.24 -12.02 10.32
CA GLY A 58 3.06 -13.34 9.72
C GLY A 58 1.62 -13.81 9.65
N VAL A 59 0.64 -12.90 9.61
CA VAL A 59 -0.76 -13.24 9.33
C VAL A 59 -0.89 -13.57 7.83
N GLN A 60 -1.31 -14.79 7.51
CA GLN A 60 -1.47 -15.29 6.15
C GLN A 60 -2.91 -15.09 5.64
N ARG A 61 -3.92 -15.31 6.49
CA ARG A 61 -5.35 -15.18 6.13
C ARG A 61 -5.83 -13.73 6.20
N ILE A 62 -5.14 -12.82 5.51
CA ILE A 62 -5.37 -11.37 5.53
C ILE A 62 -6.11 -10.87 4.29
N ILE A 63 -7.00 -9.90 4.47
CA ILE A 63 -7.53 -9.02 3.42
C ILE A 63 -7.26 -7.57 3.82
N GLN A 64 -6.44 -6.88 3.03
CA GLN A 64 -6.18 -5.45 3.19
C GLN A 64 -7.22 -4.66 2.41
N CYS A 65 -8.31 -4.32 3.08
CA CYS A 65 -9.52 -3.75 2.47
C CYS A 65 -9.20 -2.48 1.68
N HIS A 66 -8.29 -1.65 2.19
CA HIS A 66 -7.88 -0.40 1.56
C HIS A 66 -6.55 -0.53 0.81
N GLY A 67 -6.15 -1.73 0.42
CA GLY A 67 -4.86 -1.97 -0.21
C GLY A 67 -3.69 -1.70 0.74
N SER A 68 -2.50 -1.45 0.20
CA SER A 68 -1.31 -1.18 1.01
C SER A 68 -0.12 -0.62 0.24
N PHE A 69 0.94 -0.30 0.98
CA PHE A 69 2.24 0.07 0.41
C PHE A 69 3.01 -1.10 -0.21
N ALA A 70 2.55 -2.35 -0.17
CA ALA A 70 3.33 -3.50 -0.65
C ALA A 70 3.78 -3.37 -2.12
N THR A 71 2.93 -2.78 -2.96
CA THR A 71 3.22 -2.54 -4.38
C THR A 71 2.79 -1.14 -4.80
N ALA A 72 3.28 -0.67 -5.94
CA ALA A 72 2.84 0.57 -6.57
C ALA A 72 2.56 0.35 -8.06
N SER A 73 1.52 1.01 -8.56
CA SER A 73 1.11 0.93 -9.96
C SER A 73 1.14 2.29 -10.64
N CYS A 74 1.62 2.32 -11.88
CA CYS A 74 1.52 3.51 -12.72
C CYS A 74 0.04 3.86 -12.96
N LEU A 75 -0.34 5.13 -12.76
CA LEU A 75 -1.71 5.58 -13.01
C LEU A 75 -2.16 5.37 -14.47
N VAL A 76 -1.23 5.40 -15.41
CA VAL A 76 -1.46 5.36 -16.85
C VAL A 76 -1.40 3.93 -17.39
N CYS A 77 -0.22 3.32 -17.43
CA CYS A 77 -0.01 2.02 -18.06
C CYS A 77 -0.25 0.82 -17.13
N LYS A 78 -0.59 1.06 -15.86
CA LYS A 78 -0.82 0.03 -14.83
C LYS A 78 0.37 -0.91 -14.57
N GLN A 79 1.58 -0.53 -15.02
CA GLN A 79 2.79 -1.24 -14.65
C GLN A 79 2.91 -1.27 -13.12
N LYS A 80 2.96 -2.48 -12.56
CA LYS A 80 3.15 -2.72 -11.14
C LYS A 80 4.62 -2.94 -10.82
N VAL A 81 5.06 -2.43 -9.67
CA VAL A 81 6.38 -2.65 -9.09
C VAL A 81 6.25 -2.90 -7.59
N ASP A 82 7.25 -3.56 -7.00
CA ASP A 82 7.37 -3.67 -5.54
C ASP A 82 7.62 -2.32 -4.90
N CYS A 83 7.24 -2.17 -3.64
CA CYS A 83 7.43 -0.93 -2.88
C CYS A 83 8.89 -0.45 -2.90
N GLU A 84 9.83 -1.39 -2.71
CA GLU A 84 11.26 -1.11 -2.70
C GLU A 84 11.75 -0.40 -3.98
N ALA A 85 11.10 -0.63 -5.13
CA ALA A 85 11.46 0.02 -6.38
C ALA A 85 11.17 1.53 -6.40
N ILE A 86 10.26 2.03 -5.56
CA ILE A 86 9.94 3.47 -5.43
C ILE A 86 10.41 4.05 -4.10
N ARG A 87 11.08 3.25 -3.25
CA ARG A 87 11.45 3.65 -1.89
C ARG A 87 12.37 4.86 -1.87
N GLU A 88 13.43 4.84 -2.69
CA GLU A 88 14.41 5.91 -2.73
C GLU A 88 13.77 7.26 -3.07
N ASP A 89 12.95 7.30 -4.13
CA ASP A 89 12.20 8.49 -4.54
C ASP A 89 11.34 9.03 -3.39
N VAL A 90 10.56 8.17 -2.74
CA VAL A 90 9.67 8.56 -1.62
C VAL A 90 10.47 9.13 -0.44
N PHE A 91 11.59 8.49 -0.07
CA PHE A 91 12.42 8.95 1.04
C PHE A 91 13.15 10.27 0.76
N ASN A 92 13.52 10.49 -0.50
CA ASN A 92 14.10 11.74 -1.01
C ASN A 92 13.05 12.82 -1.32
N GLN A 93 11.76 12.56 -1.04
CA GLN A 93 10.63 13.46 -1.31
C GLN A 93 10.50 13.83 -2.79
N VAL A 94 10.93 12.93 -3.67
CA VAL A 94 10.73 12.98 -5.12
C VAL A 94 9.48 12.17 -5.45
N VAL A 95 8.64 12.68 -6.34
CA VAL A 95 7.44 11.95 -6.80
C VAL A 95 7.88 10.83 -7.74
N PRO A 96 7.68 9.54 -7.39
CA PRO A 96 8.13 8.43 -8.23
C PRO A 96 7.35 8.39 -9.54
N ARG A 97 8.08 8.33 -10.66
CA ARG A 97 7.50 8.34 -12.01
C ARG A 97 7.67 7.00 -12.70
N CYS A 98 6.77 6.71 -13.64
CA CYS A 98 6.83 5.47 -14.39
C CYS A 98 7.90 5.54 -15.50
N LEU A 99 8.88 4.64 -15.45
CA LEU A 99 9.93 4.53 -16.48
C LEU A 99 9.41 4.14 -17.87
N ARG A 100 8.21 3.53 -17.95
CA ARG A 100 7.57 3.15 -19.22
C ARG A 100 6.77 4.29 -19.87
N CYS A 101 6.57 5.40 -19.17
CA CYS A 101 5.76 6.53 -19.63
C CYS A 101 6.45 7.87 -19.32
N PRO A 102 7.70 8.10 -19.81
CA PRO A 102 8.54 9.22 -19.37
C PRO A 102 7.90 10.60 -19.62
N ASP A 103 7.16 10.75 -20.73
CA ASP A 103 6.64 12.06 -21.16
C ASP A 103 5.20 12.34 -20.72
N ILE A 104 4.60 11.47 -19.91
CA ILE A 104 3.21 11.64 -19.48
C ILE A 104 3.18 12.27 -18.08
N PRO A 105 2.64 13.49 -17.90
CA PRO A 105 2.64 14.18 -16.60
C PRO A 105 1.98 13.38 -15.47
N LEU A 106 0.94 12.61 -15.79
CA LEU A 106 0.21 11.75 -14.85
C LEU A 106 0.83 10.35 -14.67
N ALA A 107 1.96 10.04 -15.30
CA ALA A 107 2.65 8.75 -15.14
C ALA A 107 3.40 8.67 -13.80
N ILE A 108 2.64 8.71 -12.71
CA ILE A 108 3.10 8.62 -11.33
C ILE A 108 2.91 7.18 -10.86
N MET A 109 3.89 6.66 -10.12
CA MET A 109 3.79 5.37 -9.43
C MET A 109 3.03 5.56 -8.12
N LYS A 110 1.73 5.27 -8.13
CA LYS A 110 0.87 5.38 -6.95
C LYS A 110 0.95 4.05 -6.17
N PRO A 111 1.29 4.05 -4.87
CA PRO A 111 1.12 2.86 -4.03
C PRO A 111 -0.30 2.30 -4.14
N ASP A 112 -0.45 0.98 -4.13
CA ASP A 112 -1.72 0.28 -4.34
C ASP A 112 -2.62 0.34 -3.09
N ILE A 113 -2.87 1.56 -2.63
CA ILE A 113 -3.78 1.96 -1.55
C ILE A 113 -5.05 2.50 -2.21
N VAL A 114 -6.21 2.10 -1.70
CA VAL A 114 -7.51 2.58 -2.15
C VAL A 114 -7.69 4.02 -1.65
N PHE A 115 -7.82 4.96 -2.57
CA PHE A 115 -8.15 6.34 -2.25
C PHE A 115 -9.67 6.52 -2.28
N PHE A 116 -10.17 7.53 -1.56
CA PHE A 116 -11.54 8.01 -1.79
C PHE A 116 -11.76 8.29 -3.29
N GLY A 117 -12.85 7.72 -3.83
CA GLY A 117 -13.18 7.74 -5.25
C GLY A 117 -12.77 6.47 -6.02
N GLU A 118 -12.05 5.54 -5.39
CA GLU A 118 -11.68 4.24 -5.98
C GLU A 118 -12.49 3.09 -5.38
N ASN A 119 -12.64 2.00 -6.14
CA ASN A 119 -13.27 0.77 -5.66
C ASN A 119 -12.32 0.01 -4.71
N LEU A 120 -12.90 -0.77 -3.79
CA LEU A 120 -12.14 -1.73 -3.00
C LEU A 120 -11.55 -2.83 -3.91
N PRO A 121 -10.48 -3.53 -3.46
CA PRO A 121 -9.89 -4.63 -4.22
C PRO A 121 -10.92 -5.75 -4.40
N GLU A 122 -10.91 -6.43 -5.56
CA GLU A 122 -11.89 -7.48 -5.84
C GLU A 122 -11.88 -8.62 -4.81
N MET A 123 -10.70 -8.93 -4.24
CA MET A 123 -10.56 -9.93 -3.17
C MET A 123 -11.34 -9.60 -1.89
N PHE A 124 -11.74 -8.34 -1.67
CA PHE A 124 -12.60 -7.97 -0.56
C PHE A 124 -14.03 -8.49 -0.73
N HIS A 125 -14.50 -8.62 -1.97
CA HIS A 125 -15.87 -9.03 -2.31
C HIS A 125 -16.04 -10.55 -2.46
N ARG A 126 -14.95 -11.30 -2.35
CA ARG A 126 -14.92 -12.77 -2.47
C ARG A 126 -14.79 -13.42 -1.09
#